data_AF-A0A667XIG8-F1
#
_entry.id   AF-A0A667XIG8-F1
#
_cell.length_a   1.000
_cell.length_b   1.000
_cell.length_c   1.000
_cell.angle_alpha   90.00
_cell.angle_beta   90.00
_cell.angle_gamma   90.00
#
_symmetry.space_group_name_H-M   'P 1'
#
loop_
_entity.id
_entity.type
_entity.pdbx_description
1 polymer ?
#
loop_
_entity_poly.entity_id
_entity_poly.type
_entity_poly.pdbx_seq_one_letter_code
_entity_poly.pdbx_strand_id
1 'polypeptide(L)'
;MGSGESTTRKVSFGVDEEDRVRILRGVKLSEDVLQRMRGVANIPPERTPSPTPTSLQKETGSSPSRTPSPQPPQSPQARAPTSTKTSTSKPTTNAKDEQKRYERQQAILKEELTKVARREREAAKEQMTRVLSREKDHTRQEVEKAKQLAQRLQKKDVELKALDAFYKEQLAQLEKRNMERFKESKEQFHEAASKTEVNVRPRNTEPVCPGLQAQILSCYRENRSETLRCSDLAKEYIQCIDAAKKSLLVNHG
;
A
#
# COMPACT_ATOMS: atom_id res chain seq x y z
N MET A 1 -41.17 -0.94 -21.79
CA MET A 1 -40.67 0.05 -20.80
C MET A 1 -39.59 -0.61 -19.96
N GLY A 2 -38.60 0.14 -19.46
CA GLY A 2 -37.62 -0.38 -18.48
C GLY A 2 -36.16 -0.41 -18.95
N SER A 3 -35.58 0.76 -19.25
CA SER A 3 -34.11 0.89 -19.28
C SER A 3 -33.57 0.85 -17.85
N GLY A 4 -32.73 -0.12 -17.53
CA GLY A 4 -32.01 -0.19 -16.24
C GLY A 4 -30.55 0.18 -16.43
N GLU A 5 -30.18 1.41 -16.09
CA GLU A 5 -28.79 1.88 -16.18
C GLU A 5 -27.90 1.20 -15.12
N SER A 6 -26.99 0.34 -15.55
CA SER A 6 -25.97 -0.26 -14.69
C SER A 6 -24.92 0.78 -14.27
N THR A 7 -25.24 1.56 -13.25
CA THR A 7 -24.29 2.45 -12.56
C THR A 7 -23.22 1.60 -11.88
N THR A 8 -21.97 1.70 -12.38
CA THR A 8 -20.80 1.08 -11.76
C THR A 8 -20.42 1.82 -10.48
N ARG A 9 -21.01 1.40 -9.35
CA ARG A 9 -20.66 1.92 -8.02
C ARG A 9 -19.18 1.69 -7.75
N LYS A 10 -18.38 2.77 -7.75
CA LYS A 10 -16.99 2.74 -7.27
C LYS A 10 -16.99 2.51 -5.75
N VAL A 11 -16.73 1.28 -5.34
CA VAL A 11 -16.55 0.92 -3.92
C VAL A 11 -15.06 1.04 -3.58
N SER A 12 -14.71 1.96 -2.70
CA SER A 12 -13.35 2.07 -2.17
C SER A 12 -13.07 0.94 -1.17
N PHE A 13 -12.03 0.14 -1.44
CA PHE A 13 -11.69 -1.00 -0.60
C PHE A 13 -10.87 -0.57 0.62
N GLY A 14 -11.53 -0.21 1.73
CA GLY A 14 -10.84 -0.03 3.02
C GLY A 14 -10.24 -1.35 3.51
N VAL A 15 -8.92 -1.42 3.66
CA VAL A 15 -8.18 -2.66 3.97
C VAL A 15 -8.15 -2.90 5.50
N ASP A 16 -8.03 -4.15 5.97
CA ASP A 16 -7.86 -4.44 7.41
C ASP A 16 -6.42 -4.13 7.90
N GLU A 17 -6.19 -4.19 9.23
CA GLU A 17 -4.90 -3.85 9.85
C GLU A 17 -3.74 -4.78 9.44
N GLU A 18 -4.02 -5.87 8.72
CA GLU A 18 -3.02 -6.80 8.19
C GLU A 18 -3.05 -6.90 6.65
N ASP A 19 -3.48 -5.82 5.97
CA ASP A 19 -3.58 -5.68 4.52
C ASP A 19 -4.52 -6.67 3.79
N ARG A 20 -5.51 -7.26 4.48
CA ARG A 20 -6.40 -8.30 3.92
C ARG A 20 -7.82 -7.79 3.62
N VAL A 21 -8.42 -8.36 2.58
CA VAL A 21 -9.82 -8.11 2.16
C VAL A 21 -10.67 -9.34 2.41
N ARG A 22 -11.49 -9.31 3.46
CA ARG A 22 -12.38 -10.42 3.85
C ARG A 22 -13.71 -10.32 3.10
N ILE A 23 -14.05 -11.34 2.32
CA ILE A 23 -15.27 -11.40 1.48
C ILE A 23 -16.05 -12.67 1.81
N LEU A 24 -17.36 -12.55 2.06
CA LEU A 24 -18.27 -13.68 2.24
C LEU A 24 -19.35 -13.64 1.16
N ARG A 25 -19.45 -14.73 0.37
CA ARG A 25 -20.40 -14.87 -0.75
C ARG A 25 -20.45 -13.66 -1.71
N GLY A 26 -19.28 -13.10 -2.04
CA GLY A 26 -19.15 -11.96 -2.95
C GLY A 26 -19.47 -10.59 -2.34
N VAL A 27 -19.87 -10.53 -1.06
CA VAL A 27 -20.14 -9.27 -0.35
C VAL A 27 -19.01 -9.00 0.65
N LYS A 28 -18.49 -7.78 0.64
CA LYS A 28 -17.53 -7.32 1.65
C LYS A 28 -18.29 -6.91 2.92
N LEU A 29 -17.99 -7.57 4.03
CA LEU A 29 -18.53 -7.24 5.35
C LEU A 29 -17.48 -6.44 6.13
N SER A 30 -17.92 -5.48 6.95
CA SER A 30 -17.02 -4.78 7.87
C SER A 30 -16.63 -5.69 9.04
N GLU A 31 -15.51 -5.40 9.70
CA GLU A 31 -15.06 -6.21 10.84
C GLU A 31 -16.12 -6.23 11.96
N ASP A 32 -16.84 -5.14 12.24
CA ASP A 32 -17.97 -5.14 13.19
C ASP A 32 -19.11 -6.11 12.83
N VAL A 33 -19.37 -6.34 11.54
CA VAL A 33 -20.39 -7.31 11.09
C VAL A 33 -19.85 -8.73 11.23
N LEU A 34 -18.59 -8.96 10.86
CA LEU A 34 -17.92 -10.25 11.07
C LEU A 34 -17.79 -10.60 12.56
N GLN A 35 -17.48 -9.63 13.41
CA GLN A 35 -17.34 -9.79 14.85
C GLN A 35 -18.69 -10.12 15.50
N ARG A 36 -19.77 -9.46 15.07
CA ARG A 36 -21.13 -9.83 15.48
C ARG A 36 -21.53 -11.24 15.02
N MET A 37 -21.19 -11.64 13.79
CA MET A 37 -21.44 -12.99 13.31
C MET A 37 -20.64 -14.06 14.09
N ARG A 38 -19.40 -13.76 14.52
CA ARG A 38 -18.62 -14.63 15.41
C ARG A 38 -19.18 -14.65 16.84
N GLY A 39 -19.68 -13.52 17.33
CA GLY A 39 -20.25 -13.37 18.69
C GLY A 39 -21.49 -14.21 18.97
N VAL A 40 -22.18 -14.73 17.94
CA VAL A 40 -23.30 -15.68 18.13
C VAL A 40 -22.82 -17.07 18.57
N ALA A 41 -21.54 -17.41 18.35
CA ALA A 41 -21.00 -18.75 18.57
C ALA A 41 -20.29 -18.96 19.92
N ASN A 42 -20.11 -17.94 20.76
CA ASN A 42 -19.45 -18.05 22.07
C ASN A 42 -20.11 -17.15 23.13
N ILE A 43 -20.82 -17.76 24.06
CA ILE A 43 -21.25 -17.19 25.35
C ILE A 43 -20.75 -18.20 26.40
N PRO A 44 -19.79 -17.85 27.28
CA PRO A 44 -20.08 -17.09 28.50
C PRO A 44 -18.90 -16.21 29.00
N PRO A 45 -18.95 -15.63 30.22
CA PRO A 45 -20.04 -14.90 30.89
C PRO A 45 -19.62 -13.43 31.18
N GLU A 46 -20.53 -12.54 31.60
CA GLU A 46 -20.08 -11.29 32.26
C GLU A 46 -21.04 -10.73 33.31
N ARG A 47 -20.45 -10.22 34.41
CA ARG A 47 -21.05 -9.27 35.35
C ARG A 47 -20.07 -8.12 35.55
N THR A 48 -20.50 -6.90 35.21
CA THR A 48 -20.36 -5.61 35.93
C THR A 48 -20.08 -4.45 34.97
N PRO A 49 -20.87 -3.35 35.00
CA PRO A 49 -20.55 -2.12 34.29
C PRO A 49 -19.81 -1.09 35.16
N SER A 50 -18.99 -0.25 34.52
CA SER A 50 -18.32 0.92 35.08
C SER A 50 -19.09 2.24 34.84
N PRO A 51 -18.77 3.30 35.62
CA PRO A 51 -18.61 4.69 35.10
C PRO A 51 -17.45 5.43 35.84
N THR A 52 -16.90 6.62 35.50
CA THR A 52 -16.99 7.60 34.36
C THR A 52 -15.70 8.47 34.36
N PRO A 53 -15.40 9.29 33.31
CA PRO A 53 -14.08 9.94 33.11
C PRO A 53 -13.99 11.43 33.55
N THR A 54 -12.77 12.00 33.52
CA THR A 54 -12.39 13.46 33.46
C THR A 54 -10.84 13.56 33.57
N SER A 55 -10.07 14.40 32.85
CA SER A 55 -10.29 15.21 31.62
C SER A 55 -8.92 15.63 31.00
N LEU A 56 -8.93 16.52 30.00
CA LEU A 56 -7.84 17.10 29.20
C LEU A 56 -6.79 17.95 29.97
N GLN A 57 -5.54 17.99 29.49
CA GLN A 57 -4.93 19.19 28.86
C GLN A 57 -3.54 18.93 28.25
N LYS A 58 -3.15 19.77 27.27
CA LYS A 58 -1.93 19.71 26.45
C LYS A 58 -1.48 21.14 26.13
N GLU A 59 -0.19 21.44 26.29
CA GLU A 59 0.69 22.34 25.50
C GLU A 59 2.12 22.17 26.08
N THR A 60 3.15 21.74 25.32
CA THR A 60 4.08 22.55 24.49
C THR A 60 4.83 23.64 25.29
N GLY A 61 6.17 23.68 25.40
CA GLY A 61 7.24 22.79 24.92
C GLY A 61 8.66 23.35 25.23
N SER A 62 9.69 22.74 24.62
CA SER A 62 11.11 23.18 24.56
C SER A 62 12.06 22.87 25.74
N SER A 63 13.14 22.15 25.41
CA SER A 63 14.34 21.82 26.24
C SER A 63 15.50 22.79 25.90
N PRO A 64 16.77 22.54 26.27
CA PRO A 64 17.37 21.95 27.49
C PRO A 64 18.48 22.86 28.11
N SER A 65 18.90 22.60 29.36
CA SER A 65 20.23 23.04 29.89
C SER A 65 20.61 22.22 31.12
N ARG A 66 21.69 21.41 31.06
CA ARG A 66 23.08 21.77 31.42
C ARG A 66 23.29 22.01 32.92
N THR A 67 23.57 20.95 33.65
CA THR A 67 24.28 20.95 34.94
C THR A 67 25.80 21.07 34.73
N PRO A 68 26.47 21.94 35.51
CA PRO A 68 27.88 21.77 35.82
C PRO A 68 28.16 21.84 37.33
N SER A 69 28.70 20.75 37.87
CA SER A 69 29.58 20.80 39.05
C SER A 69 31.03 21.07 38.58
N PRO A 70 32.00 21.39 39.46
CA PRO A 70 31.91 21.91 40.84
C PRO A 70 32.73 23.22 41.04
N GLN A 71 32.43 23.98 42.11
CA GLN A 71 33.33 25.06 42.56
C GLN A 71 34.51 24.51 43.39
N PRO A 72 35.74 25.01 43.22
CA PRO A 72 36.83 24.80 44.17
C PRO A 72 36.66 25.68 45.44
N PRO A 73 37.25 25.29 46.58
CA PRO A 73 36.99 25.94 47.88
C PRO A 73 37.63 27.32 48.02
N GLN A 74 36.95 28.20 48.78
CA GLN A 74 37.41 29.55 49.10
C GLN A 74 38.50 29.56 50.19
N SER A 75 39.44 30.48 50.05
CA SER A 75 40.50 30.76 51.03
C SER A 75 39.98 31.59 52.21
N PRO A 76 40.29 31.24 53.48
CA PRO A 76 40.10 32.15 54.61
C PRO A 76 41.13 33.29 54.57
N GLN A 77 40.67 34.53 54.82
CA GLN A 77 41.52 35.72 54.84
C GLN A 77 42.46 35.75 56.05
N ALA A 78 43.66 36.29 55.85
CA ALA A 78 44.60 36.56 56.92
C ALA A 78 44.15 37.73 57.80
N ARG A 79 44.43 37.66 59.11
CA ARG A 79 44.39 38.80 60.02
C ARG A 79 45.73 38.93 60.74
N ALA A 80 46.28 40.15 60.77
CA ALA A 80 47.64 40.42 61.22
C ALA A 80 47.83 40.20 62.74
N PRO A 81 49.05 39.85 63.19
CA PRO A 81 49.34 39.61 64.61
C PRO A 81 49.71 40.91 65.35
N THR A 82 49.05 41.18 66.47
CA THR A 82 49.54 42.16 67.46
C THR A 82 50.59 41.53 68.34
N SER A 83 51.78 42.13 68.35
CA SER A 83 52.91 41.66 69.14
C SER A 83 52.88 42.24 70.55
N THR A 84 52.83 41.39 71.57
CA THR A 84 53.26 41.77 72.92
C THR A 84 54.11 40.65 73.52
N LYS A 85 55.40 40.96 73.68
CA LYS A 85 56.34 40.25 74.56
C LYS A 85 55.82 40.44 76.01
N THR A 86 56.12 39.64 77.03
CA THR A 86 57.26 38.75 77.25
C THR A 86 56.94 37.82 78.43
N SER A 87 57.30 36.53 78.38
CA SER A 87 57.85 35.83 79.57
C SER A 87 58.37 34.44 79.20
N THR A 88 59.69 34.36 79.16
CA THR A 88 60.53 33.16 79.09
C THR A 88 60.05 31.98 79.95
N SER A 89 59.65 30.88 79.31
CA SER A 89 59.80 29.52 79.87
C SER A 89 60.00 28.48 78.77
N LYS A 90 61.10 27.73 78.83
CA LYS A 90 61.28 26.49 78.06
C LYS A 90 60.33 25.42 78.67
N PRO A 91 59.71 24.55 77.84
CA PRO A 91 60.45 23.42 77.27
C PRO A 91 60.31 23.26 75.75
N THR A 92 61.44 22.93 75.13
CA THR A 92 61.56 22.51 73.74
C THR A 92 61.24 21.01 73.60
N THR A 93 60.00 20.64 73.25
CA THR A 93 59.62 19.31 72.73
C THR A 93 58.28 19.36 71.99
N ASN A 94 57.22 19.78 72.68
CA ASN A 94 55.84 19.39 72.36
C ASN A 94 55.32 19.83 70.97
N ALA A 95 55.57 21.07 70.54
CA ALA A 95 55.04 21.57 69.26
C ALA A 95 55.61 20.84 68.02
N LYS A 96 56.86 20.36 68.08
CA LYS A 96 57.45 19.55 67.00
C LYS A 96 56.82 18.15 66.94
N ASP A 97 56.36 17.63 68.07
CA ASP A 97 55.70 16.33 68.14
C ASP A 97 54.24 16.42 67.69
N GLU A 98 53.55 17.54 67.92
CA GLU A 98 52.24 17.82 67.32
C GLU A 98 52.31 17.90 65.79
N GLN A 99 53.29 18.62 65.23
CA GLN A 99 53.48 18.68 63.77
C GLN A 99 53.76 17.29 63.18
N LYS A 100 54.63 16.49 63.81
CA LYS A 100 54.88 15.09 63.40
C LYS A 100 53.63 14.21 63.47
N ARG A 101 52.74 14.42 64.45
CA ARG A 101 51.45 13.70 64.52
C ARG A 101 50.56 14.08 63.33
N TYR A 102 50.49 15.36 62.97
CA TYR A 102 49.69 15.84 61.85
C TYR A 102 50.22 15.34 60.50
N GLU A 103 51.54 15.34 60.29
CA GLU A 103 52.18 14.77 59.09
C GLU A 103 51.92 13.26 58.97
N ARG A 104 51.97 12.50 60.08
CA ARG A 104 51.60 11.08 60.11
C ARG A 104 50.12 10.87 59.77
N GLN A 105 49.23 11.69 60.31
CA GLN A 105 47.79 11.63 59.96
C GLN A 105 47.55 11.95 58.48
N GLN A 106 48.26 12.93 57.90
CA GLN A 106 48.20 13.20 56.46
C GLN A 106 48.76 12.05 55.61
N ALA A 107 49.84 11.39 56.06
CA ALA A 107 50.40 10.24 55.35
C ALA A 107 49.40 9.09 55.29
N ILE A 108 48.79 8.74 56.43
CA ILE A 108 47.75 7.70 56.52
C ILE A 108 46.54 8.05 55.64
N LEU A 109 46.07 9.30 55.69
CA LEU A 109 44.97 9.77 54.83
C LEU A 109 45.31 9.66 53.34
N LYS A 110 46.51 10.04 52.92
CA LYS A 110 46.97 9.91 51.52
C LYS A 110 47.08 8.44 51.10
N GLU A 111 47.59 7.58 51.97
CA GLU A 111 47.72 6.14 51.69
C GLU A 111 46.34 5.49 51.51
N GLU A 112 45.41 5.66 52.46
CA GLU A 112 44.05 5.12 52.33
C GLU A 112 43.32 5.69 51.09
N LEU A 113 43.51 6.98 50.76
CA LEU A 113 42.89 7.58 49.58
C LEU A 113 43.44 7.01 48.26
N THR A 114 44.75 6.71 48.18
CA THR A 114 45.33 6.02 47.00
C THR A 114 44.89 4.55 46.91
N LYS A 115 44.74 3.88 48.04
CA LYS A 115 44.24 2.50 48.16
C LYS A 115 42.77 2.37 47.76
N VAL A 116 41.92 3.34 48.16
CA VAL A 116 40.53 3.46 47.69
C VAL A 116 40.51 3.74 46.18
N ALA A 117 41.23 4.75 45.69
CA ALA A 117 41.28 5.09 44.27
C ALA A 117 41.79 3.93 43.39
N ARG A 118 42.69 3.08 43.90
CA ARG A 118 43.10 1.84 43.23
C ARG A 118 41.96 0.82 43.16
N ARG A 119 41.28 0.57 44.28
CA ARG A 119 40.12 -0.36 44.34
C ARG A 119 38.99 0.08 43.42
N GLU A 120 38.66 1.38 43.39
CA GLU A 120 37.66 1.94 42.48
C GLU A 120 38.04 1.73 41.01
N ARG A 121 39.30 1.95 40.64
CA ARG A 121 39.79 1.69 39.27
C ARG A 121 39.76 0.21 38.89
N GLU A 122 40.10 -0.68 39.82
CA GLU A 122 40.02 -2.14 39.60
C GLU A 122 38.56 -2.59 39.43
N ALA A 123 37.66 -2.14 40.32
CA ALA A 123 36.22 -2.42 40.24
C ALA A 123 35.58 -1.85 38.94
N ALA A 124 35.93 -0.61 38.55
CA ALA A 124 35.44 0.00 37.32
C ALA A 124 35.91 -0.76 36.06
N LYS A 125 37.16 -1.25 36.04
CA LYS A 125 37.67 -2.11 34.94
C LYS A 125 36.93 -3.44 34.89
N GLU A 126 36.67 -4.07 36.03
CA GLU A 126 35.93 -5.32 36.08
C GLU A 126 34.48 -5.12 35.62
N GLN A 127 33.80 -4.09 36.11
CA GLN A 127 32.45 -3.72 35.68
C GLN A 127 32.40 -3.43 34.17
N MET A 128 33.35 -2.66 33.63
CA MET A 128 33.46 -2.39 32.20
C MET A 128 33.62 -3.69 31.40
N THR A 129 34.47 -4.61 31.87
CA THR A 129 34.70 -5.92 31.22
C THR A 129 33.43 -6.78 31.23
N ARG A 130 32.68 -6.78 32.34
CA ARG A 130 31.39 -7.47 32.47
C ARG A 130 30.32 -6.88 31.53
N VAL A 131 30.26 -5.56 31.36
CA VAL A 131 29.35 -4.90 30.42
C VAL A 131 29.72 -5.24 28.96
N LEU A 132 30.99 -5.10 28.59
CA LEU A 132 31.48 -5.41 27.24
C LEU A 132 31.30 -6.89 26.86
N SER A 133 31.39 -7.83 27.80
CA SER A 133 31.07 -9.23 27.54
C SER A 133 29.59 -9.40 27.20
N ARG A 134 28.69 -8.85 28.04
CA ARG A 134 27.23 -8.93 27.82
C ARG A 134 26.81 -8.29 26.50
N GLU A 135 27.39 -7.16 26.14
CA GLU A 135 27.15 -6.50 24.86
C GLU A 135 27.59 -7.36 23.66
N LYS A 136 28.77 -7.99 23.74
CA LYS A 136 29.25 -8.93 22.70
C LYS A 136 28.35 -10.15 22.56
N ASP A 137 27.90 -10.73 23.67
CA ASP A 137 27.04 -11.91 23.66
C ASP A 137 25.63 -11.57 23.12
N HIS A 138 25.08 -10.41 23.51
CA HIS A 138 23.85 -9.87 22.92
C HIS A 138 24.00 -9.64 21.40
N THR A 139 25.09 -9.00 20.98
CA THR A 139 25.35 -8.72 19.55
C THR A 139 25.46 -10.01 18.73
N ARG A 140 26.12 -11.05 19.26
CA ARG A 140 26.18 -12.39 18.63
C ARG A 140 24.79 -13.02 18.51
N GLN A 141 23.97 -12.91 19.55
CA GLN A 141 22.60 -13.42 19.54
C GLN A 141 21.74 -12.72 18.48
N GLU A 142 21.84 -11.40 18.37
CA GLU A 142 21.14 -10.60 17.34
C GLU A 142 21.60 -10.95 15.93
N VAL A 143 22.91 -11.16 15.70
CA VAL A 143 23.43 -11.59 14.39
C VAL A 143 22.90 -12.97 13.98
N GLU A 144 22.84 -13.95 14.90
CA GLU A 144 22.27 -15.26 14.57
C GLU A 144 20.74 -15.21 14.37
N LYS A 145 19.99 -14.40 15.14
CA LYS A 145 18.57 -14.13 14.88
C LYS A 145 18.35 -13.51 13.50
N ALA A 146 19.13 -12.49 13.15
CA ALA A 146 19.05 -11.80 11.85
C ALA A 146 19.35 -12.76 10.68
N LYS A 147 20.37 -13.62 10.84
CA LYS A 147 20.72 -14.66 9.87
C LYS A 147 19.62 -15.71 9.68
N GLN A 148 18.98 -16.17 10.77
CA GLN A 148 17.83 -17.08 10.71
C GLN A 148 16.62 -16.42 10.00
N LEU A 149 16.35 -15.14 10.30
CA LEU A 149 15.30 -14.39 9.63
C LEU A 149 15.60 -14.20 8.14
N ALA A 150 16.83 -13.84 7.77
CA ALA A 150 17.25 -13.70 6.38
C ALA A 150 17.08 -15.01 5.59
N GLN A 151 17.44 -16.16 6.17
CA GLN A 151 17.19 -17.47 5.56
C GLN A 151 15.70 -17.77 5.40
N ARG A 152 14.85 -17.38 6.36
CA ARG A 152 13.40 -17.54 6.27
C ARG A 152 12.79 -16.66 5.17
N LEU A 153 13.25 -15.41 5.04
CA LEU A 153 12.85 -14.49 3.97
C LEU A 153 13.30 -15.02 2.61
N GLN A 154 14.56 -15.45 2.46
CA GLN A 154 15.05 -16.04 1.21
C GLN A 154 14.23 -17.25 0.75
N LYS A 155 13.81 -18.14 1.67
CA LYS A 155 12.90 -19.24 1.34
C LYS A 155 11.55 -18.73 0.84
N LYS A 156 10.97 -17.71 1.50
CA LYS A 156 9.70 -17.09 1.09
C LYS A 156 9.80 -16.39 -0.26
N ASP A 157 10.91 -15.72 -0.55
CA ASP A 157 11.14 -15.10 -1.87
C ASP A 157 11.23 -16.15 -2.99
N VAL A 158 11.84 -17.31 -2.74
CA VAL A 158 11.90 -18.43 -3.69
C VAL A 158 10.51 -19.04 -3.90
N GLU A 159 9.75 -19.28 -2.83
CA GLU A 159 8.36 -19.74 -2.91
C GLU A 159 7.47 -18.77 -3.70
N LEU A 160 7.56 -17.47 -3.43
CA LEU A 160 6.80 -16.42 -4.13
C LEU A 160 7.18 -16.31 -5.61
N LYS A 161 8.47 -16.38 -5.95
CA LYS A 161 8.94 -16.36 -7.35
C LYS A 161 8.48 -17.59 -8.13
N ALA A 162 8.47 -18.77 -7.51
CA ALA A 162 7.93 -19.99 -8.13
C ALA A 162 6.43 -19.87 -8.41
N LEU A 163 5.67 -19.30 -7.46
CA LEU A 163 4.23 -19.08 -7.59
C LEU A 163 3.88 -18.02 -8.67
N ASP A 164 4.63 -16.92 -8.71
CA ASP A 164 4.53 -15.87 -9.74
C ASP A 164 4.82 -16.43 -11.14
N ALA A 165 5.91 -17.20 -11.30
CA ALA A 165 6.24 -17.87 -12.55
C ALA A 165 5.13 -18.86 -12.99
N PHE A 166 4.59 -19.65 -12.06
CA PHE A 166 3.49 -20.57 -12.34
C PHE A 166 2.23 -19.84 -12.84
N TYR A 167 1.80 -18.77 -12.16
CA TYR A 167 0.61 -18.04 -12.59
C TYR A 167 0.82 -17.25 -13.89
N LYS A 168 2.01 -16.72 -14.14
CA LYS A 168 2.37 -16.10 -15.44
C LYS A 168 2.28 -17.09 -16.59
N GLU A 169 2.81 -18.30 -16.41
CA GLU A 169 2.69 -19.38 -17.40
C GLU A 169 1.21 -19.78 -17.64
N GLN A 170 0.42 -19.92 -16.58
CA GLN A 170 -1.02 -20.21 -16.72
C GLN A 170 -1.80 -19.10 -17.44
N LEU A 171 -1.47 -17.83 -17.20
CA LEU A 171 -2.07 -16.70 -17.92
C LEU A 171 -1.65 -16.71 -19.40
N ALA A 172 -0.36 -16.88 -19.71
CA ALA A 172 0.12 -16.97 -21.09
C ALA A 172 -0.52 -18.13 -21.86
N GLN A 173 -0.71 -19.30 -21.23
CA GLN A 173 -1.43 -20.44 -21.80
C GLN A 173 -2.93 -20.19 -21.99
N LEU A 174 -3.56 -19.36 -21.14
CA LEU A 174 -4.96 -18.97 -21.31
C LEU A 174 -5.12 -17.96 -22.45
N GLU A 175 -4.26 -16.94 -22.49
CA GLU A 175 -4.22 -15.91 -23.54
C GLU A 175 -3.96 -16.53 -24.91
N LYS A 176 -2.97 -17.43 -25.01
CA LYS A 176 -2.67 -18.17 -26.24
C LYS A 176 -3.89 -18.97 -26.74
N ARG A 177 -4.51 -19.79 -25.90
CA ARG A 177 -5.70 -20.58 -26.27
C ARG A 177 -6.91 -19.70 -26.61
N ASN A 178 -7.05 -18.53 -25.98
CA ASN A 178 -8.09 -17.57 -26.30
C ASN A 178 -7.85 -16.96 -27.70
N MET A 179 -6.63 -16.52 -27.98
CA MET A 179 -6.22 -16.00 -29.29
C MET A 179 -6.40 -17.05 -30.41
N GLU A 180 -6.02 -18.30 -30.17
CA GLU A 180 -6.22 -19.42 -31.11
C GLU A 180 -7.70 -19.62 -31.42
N ARG A 181 -8.56 -19.75 -30.39
CA ARG A 181 -10.03 -19.86 -30.58
C ARG A 181 -10.65 -18.66 -31.27
N PHE A 182 -10.19 -17.44 -30.97
CA PHE A 182 -10.67 -16.23 -31.63
C PHE A 182 -10.30 -16.23 -33.11
N LYS A 183 -9.08 -16.66 -33.45
CA LYS A 183 -8.63 -16.79 -34.84
C LYS A 183 -9.44 -17.85 -35.59
N GLU A 184 -9.59 -19.05 -35.02
CA GLU A 184 -10.41 -20.13 -35.59
C GLU A 184 -11.87 -19.68 -35.80
N SER A 185 -12.47 -19.04 -34.79
CA SER A 185 -13.85 -18.53 -34.86
C SER A 185 -14.01 -17.43 -35.93
N LYS A 186 -13.01 -16.55 -36.07
CA LYS A 186 -12.97 -15.54 -37.14
C LYS A 186 -12.88 -16.19 -38.52
N GLU A 187 -12.01 -17.17 -38.69
CA GLU A 187 -11.83 -17.90 -39.95
C GLU A 187 -13.12 -18.66 -40.32
N GLN A 188 -13.71 -19.40 -39.39
CA GLN A 188 -15.00 -20.08 -39.56
C GLN A 188 -16.15 -19.11 -39.91
N PHE A 189 -16.21 -17.95 -39.26
CA PHE A 189 -17.21 -16.93 -39.56
C PHE A 189 -17.06 -16.39 -40.98
N HIS A 190 -15.85 -16.02 -41.40
CA HIS A 190 -15.61 -15.53 -42.76
C HIS A 190 -15.83 -16.62 -43.81
N GLU A 191 -15.41 -17.87 -43.55
CA GLU A 191 -15.66 -18.99 -44.44
C GLU A 191 -17.17 -19.28 -44.59
N ALA A 192 -17.92 -19.26 -43.49
CA ALA A 192 -19.37 -19.41 -43.51
C ALA A 192 -20.06 -18.25 -44.24
N ALA A 193 -19.61 -17.01 -44.03
CA ALA A 193 -20.10 -15.83 -44.74
C ALA A 193 -19.85 -15.95 -46.25
N SER A 194 -18.63 -16.24 -46.69
CA SER A 194 -18.29 -16.43 -48.11
C SER A 194 -19.08 -17.59 -48.75
N LYS A 195 -19.21 -18.72 -48.06
CA LYS A 195 -20.07 -19.84 -48.51
C LYS A 195 -21.53 -19.40 -48.64
N THR A 196 -22.02 -18.56 -47.72
CA THR A 196 -23.39 -18.05 -47.76
C THR A 196 -23.56 -17.06 -48.91
N GLU A 197 -22.62 -16.13 -49.13
CA GLU A 197 -22.65 -15.18 -50.25
C GLU A 197 -22.70 -15.86 -51.62
N VAL A 198 -21.99 -16.98 -51.81
CA VAL A 198 -22.05 -17.78 -53.05
C VAL A 198 -23.43 -18.43 -53.26
N ASN A 199 -24.10 -18.84 -52.18
CA ASN A 199 -25.41 -19.50 -52.24
C ASN A 199 -26.60 -18.51 -52.20
N VAL A 200 -26.43 -17.32 -51.63
CA VAL A 200 -27.42 -16.25 -51.60
C VAL A 200 -27.41 -15.56 -52.95
N ARG A 201 -28.32 -16.00 -53.81
CA ARG A 201 -28.54 -15.39 -55.13
C ARG A 201 -28.73 -13.88 -54.97
N PRO A 202 -27.91 -13.03 -55.62
CA PRO A 202 -28.12 -11.58 -55.60
C PRO A 202 -29.56 -11.29 -56.03
N ARG A 203 -30.29 -10.49 -55.24
CA ARG A 203 -31.61 -10.01 -55.66
C ARG A 203 -31.41 -9.23 -56.96
N ASN A 204 -32.10 -9.64 -58.03
CA ASN A 204 -32.07 -8.84 -59.25
C ASN A 204 -32.73 -7.48 -58.95
N THR A 205 -31.93 -6.42 -58.95
CA THR A 205 -32.37 -5.03 -58.77
C THR A 205 -32.58 -4.33 -60.11
N GLU A 206 -32.48 -5.07 -61.22
CA GLU A 206 -32.80 -4.58 -62.55
C GLU A 206 -34.20 -3.96 -62.59
N PRO A 207 -34.33 -2.70 -63.04
CA PRO A 207 -35.59 -1.99 -63.01
C PRO A 207 -36.61 -2.65 -63.94
N VAL A 208 -37.84 -2.78 -63.44
CA VAL A 208 -38.96 -3.30 -64.22
C VAL A 208 -39.28 -2.33 -65.37
N CYS A 209 -39.26 -2.85 -66.61
CA CYS A 209 -39.56 -2.10 -67.84
C CYS A 209 -38.58 -0.93 -68.13
N PRO A 210 -37.26 -1.20 -68.25
CA PRO A 210 -36.22 -0.17 -68.32
C PRO A 210 -36.36 0.77 -69.52
N GLY A 211 -36.78 0.25 -70.67
CA GLY A 211 -37.00 1.05 -71.89
C GLY A 211 -38.13 2.07 -71.72
N LEU A 212 -39.29 1.64 -71.22
CA LEU A 212 -40.43 2.52 -70.93
C LEU A 212 -40.09 3.52 -69.80
N GLN A 213 -39.33 3.10 -68.79
CA GLN A 213 -38.84 4.00 -67.74
C GLN A 213 -37.92 5.10 -68.32
N ALA A 214 -37.02 4.77 -69.25
CA ALA A 214 -36.17 5.77 -69.90
C ALA A 214 -37.00 6.75 -70.76
N GLN A 215 -37.95 6.21 -71.55
CA GLN A 215 -38.82 7.00 -72.44
C GLN A 215 -39.73 7.95 -71.66
N ILE A 216 -40.43 7.48 -70.61
CA ILE A 216 -41.33 8.32 -69.81
C ILE A 216 -40.57 9.43 -69.08
N LEU A 217 -39.35 9.14 -68.59
CA LEU A 217 -38.47 10.14 -67.99
C LEU A 217 -37.94 11.14 -69.04
N SER A 218 -37.75 10.76 -70.30
CA SER A 218 -37.44 11.73 -71.38
C SER A 218 -38.64 12.61 -71.67
N CYS A 219 -39.81 12.01 -71.90
CA CYS A 219 -41.04 12.73 -72.22
C CYS A 219 -41.39 13.81 -71.19
N TYR A 220 -41.31 13.53 -69.89
CA TYR A 220 -41.56 14.55 -68.84
C TYR A 220 -40.45 15.60 -68.73
N ARG A 221 -39.20 15.30 -69.11
CA ARG A 221 -38.11 16.30 -69.15
C ARG A 221 -38.28 17.29 -70.29
N GLU A 222 -38.84 16.82 -71.40
CA GLU A 222 -39.14 17.59 -72.62
C GLU A 222 -40.48 18.37 -72.48
N ASN A 223 -41.51 17.77 -71.91
CA ASN A 223 -42.88 18.33 -71.82
C ASN A 223 -43.23 18.84 -70.41
N ARG A 224 -42.40 19.74 -69.86
CA ARG A 224 -42.52 20.19 -68.44
C ARG A 224 -43.84 20.91 -68.11
N SER A 225 -44.37 21.69 -69.05
CA SER A 225 -45.63 22.44 -68.90
C SER A 225 -46.85 21.69 -69.45
N GLU A 226 -46.65 20.63 -70.24
CA GLU A 226 -47.70 19.85 -70.91
C GLU A 226 -47.57 18.35 -70.56
N THR A 227 -47.48 18.03 -69.27
CA THR A 227 -47.23 16.66 -68.79
C THR A 227 -48.26 15.62 -69.28
N LEU A 228 -49.48 16.04 -69.62
CA LEU A 228 -50.52 15.19 -70.20
C LEU A 228 -50.17 14.62 -71.58
N ARG A 229 -49.22 15.21 -72.32
CA ARG A 229 -48.67 14.64 -73.57
C ARG A 229 -48.01 13.29 -73.36
N CYS A 230 -47.50 13.03 -72.15
CA CYS A 230 -46.88 11.76 -71.77
C CYS A 230 -47.89 10.75 -71.19
N SER A 231 -49.19 11.04 -71.19
CA SER A 231 -50.19 10.22 -70.48
C SER A 231 -50.35 8.81 -71.03
N ASP A 232 -50.22 8.60 -72.34
CA ASP A 232 -50.34 7.26 -72.94
C ASP A 232 -49.09 6.41 -72.66
N LEU A 233 -47.90 7.00 -72.81
CA LEU A 233 -46.63 6.39 -72.39
C LEU A 233 -46.60 6.07 -70.88
N ALA A 234 -47.26 6.89 -70.06
CA ALA A 234 -47.45 6.61 -68.64
C ALA A 234 -48.37 5.41 -68.38
N LYS A 235 -49.47 5.26 -69.13
CA LYS A 235 -50.34 4.08 -69.07
C LYS A 235 -49.58 2.82 -69.47
N GLU A 236 -48.79 2.87 -70.55
CA GLU A 236 -47.97 1.74 -71.01
C GLU A 236 -46.93 1.31 -69.97
N TYR A 237 -46.22 2.27 -69.36
CA TYR A 237 -45.28 1.98 -68.28
C TYR A 237 -45.95 1.33 -67.06
N ILE A 238 -47.12 1.83 -66.64
CA ILE A 238 -47.90 1.24 -65.54
C ILE A 238 -48.38 -0.17 -65.90
N GLN A 239 -48.91 -0.39 -67.09
CA GLN A 239 -49.34 -1.71 -67.57
C GLN A 239 -48.18 -2.71 -67.58
N CYS A 240 -47.00 -2.28 -68.02
CA CYS A 240 -45.79 -3.10 -68.02
C CYS A 240 -45.35 -3.46 -66.59
N ILE A 241 -45.38 -2.50 -65.65
CA ILE A 241 -45.13 -2.75 -64.23
C ILE A 241 -46.14 -3.75 -63.66
N ASP A 242 -47.44 -3.58 -63.92
CA ASP A 242 -48.47 -4.44 -63.35
C ASP A 242 -48.50 -5.85 -63.95
N ALA A 243 -48.12 -6.00 -65.22
CA ALA A 243 -47.85 -7.29 -65.83
C ALA A 243 -46.65 -7.99 -65.15
N ALA A 244 -45.56 -7.27 -64.90
CA ALA A 244 -44.38 -7.80 -64.20
C ALA A 244 -44.66 -8.13 -62.72
N LYS A 245 -45.46 -7.32 -62.00
CA LYS A 245 -45.93 -7.67 -60.64
C LYS A 245 -46.71 -8.99 -60.64
N LYS A 246 -47.62 -9.18 -61.61
CA LYS A 246 -48.42 -10.41 -61.74
C LYS A 246 -47.55 -11.63 -62.04
N SER A 247 -46.51 -11.52 -62.86
CA SER A 247 -45.59 -12.64 -63.13
C SER A 247 -44.63 -12.93 -61.98
N LEU A 248 -44.15 -11.91 -61.26
CA LEU A 248 -43.27 -12.10 -60.09
C LEU A 248 -43.99 -12.76 -58.90
N LEU A 249 -45.26 -12.42 -58.66
CA LEU A 249 -46.06 -12.99 -57.56
C LEU A 249 -46.39 -14.49 -57.73
N VAL A 250 -46.21 -15.06 -58.92
CA VAL A 250 -46.53 -16.47 -59.22
C VAL A 250 -45.33 -17.41 -59.06
N ASN A 251 -44.10 -16.88 -58.98
CA ASN A 251 -42.86 -17.68 -58.97
C ASN A 251 -42.27 -17.91 -57.55
N HIS A 252 -43.15 -18.13 -56.56
CA HIS A 252 -42.78 -18.56 -55.21
C HIS A 252 -43.52 -19.86 -54.85
N GLY A 253 -43.08 -20.96 -55.47
CA GLY A 253 -43.48 -22.34 -55.17
C GLY A 253 -42.23 -23.22 -55.08
#